data_AF-A0ABD2TC98-F1
#
_entry.id   AF-A0ABD2TC98-F1
#
_cell.length_a   1.000
_cell.length_b   1.000
_cell.length_c   1.000
_cell.angle_alpha   90.00
_cell.angle_beta   90.00
_cell.angle_gamma   90.00
#
_symmetry.space_group_name_H-M   'P 1'
#
loop_
_entity.id
_entity.type
_entity.pdbx_description
1 polymer ?
#
loop_
_entity_poly.entity_id
_entity_poly.type
_entity_poly.pdbx_seq_one_letter_code
_entity_poly.pdbx_strand_id
1 'polypeptide(L)'
;MVMSSTYHRDESIENLQGMLDEWFTLGGVINIGDWIPWLNWLDLQGYIKRMKALNKKLREFFKYVLEDHKAKGKEDSVPKDMVDVLLQLVDDPNLEVKITTDNLMGLILDLLVGGTDTSATTVEWTFQELVRNPKMIEKANEELDR
;
A
#
# COMPACT_ATOMS: atom_id res chain seq x y z
N MET A 1 -1.80 -1.89 12.19
CA MET A 1 -0.80 -2.01 11.11
C MET A 1 -1.48 -2.76 9.97
N VAL A 2 -1.38 -2.31 8.72
CA VAL A 2 -2.31 -2.67 7.63
C VAL A 2 -2.51 -4.18 7.45
N MET A 3 -1.48 -5.01 7.68
CA MET A 3 -1.56 -6.47 7.69
C MET A 3 -0.94 -7.03 8.97
N SER A 4 -1.50 -8.11 9.51
CA SER A 4 -1.06 -8.81 10.73
C SER A 4 0.40 -9.28 10.70
N SER A 5 0.98 -9.54 11.88
CA SER A 5 2.39 -9.94 12.06
C SER A 5 2.80 -11.27 11.42
N THR A 6 1.86 -12.00 10.79
CA THR A 6 2.15 -13.27 10.11
C THR A 6 3.00 -13.07 8.84
N TYR A 7 3.01 -11.87 8.26
CA TYR A 7 3.73 -11.56 7.02
C TYR A 7 5.16 -11.05 7.23
N HIS A 8 5.70 -11.12 8.45
CA HIS A 8 7.10 -10.76 8.76
C HIS A 8 8.13 -11.84 8.40
N ARG A 9 7.83 -12.75 7.47
CA ARG A 9 8.90 -13.57 6.87
C ARG A 9 9.65 -12.70 5.86
N ASP A 10 10.97 -12.64 5.96
CA ASP A 10 11.82 -11.76 5.12
C ASP A 10 11.47 -11.87 3.63
N GLU A 11 11.26 -13.10 3.13
CA GLU A 11 10.92 -13.36 1.73
C GLU A 11 9.57 -12.76 1.28
N SER A 12 8.56 -12.69 2.16
CA SER A 12 7.27 -12.07 1.82
C SER A 12 7.33 -10.54 1.83
N ILE A 13 8.16 -9.96 2.70
CA ILE A 13 8.37 -8.51 2.75
C ILE A 13 9.20 -8.06 1.56
N GLU A 14 10.30 -8.74 1.24
CA GLU A 14 11.15 -8.42 0.09
C GLU A 14 10.36 -8.47 -1.22
N ASN A 15 9.53 -9.50 -1.39
CA ASN A 15 8.67 -9.60 -2.57
C ASN A 15 7.64 -8.46 -2.63
N LEU A 16 7.02 -8.10 -1.50
CA LEU A 16 6.11 -6.95 -1.43
C LEU A 16 6.82 -5.63 -1.75
N GLN A 17 7.99 -5.39 -1.18
CA GLN A 17 8.82 -4.21 -1.46
C GLN A 17 9.13 -4.11 -2.95
N GLY A 18 9.61 -5.19 -3.58
CA GLY A 18 9.87 -5.18 -5.02
C GLY A 18 8.63 -4.91 -5.88
N MET A 19 7.44 -5.35 -5.44
CA MET A 19 6.18 -4.98 -6.12
C MET A 19 5.82 -3.51 -5.92
N LEU A 20 6.03 -2.96 -4.72
CA LEU A 20 5.78 -1.55 -4.43
C LEU A 20 6.76 -0.64 -5.18
N ASP A 21 8.05 -0.99 -5.26
CA ASP A 21 9.05 -0.22 -6.02
C ASP A 21 8.70 -0.14 -7.50
N GLU A 22 8.27 -1.26 -8.09
CA GLU A 22 7.78 -1.29 -9.47
C GLU A 22 6.46 -0.49 -9.60
N TRP A 23 5.58 -0.52 -8.60
CA TRP A 23 4.35 0.30 -8.59
C TRP A 23 4.67 1.79 -8.61
N PHE A 24 5.56 2.27 -7.74
CA PHE A 24 6.00 3.66 -7.72
C PHE A 24 6.71 4.05 -9.00
N THR A 25 7.57 3.18 -9.53
CA THR A 25 8.24 3.40 -10.81
C THR A 25 7.22 3.58 -11.93
N LEU A 26 6.29 2.63 -12.09
CA LEU A 26 5.30 2.68 -13.17
C LEU A 26 4.25 3.78 -12.98
N GLY A 27 3.93 4.15 -11.74
CA GLY A 27 3.02 5.25 -11.42
C GLY A 27 3.65 6.64 -11.63
N GLY A 28 4.98 6.75 -11.54
CA GLY A 28 5.71 8.01 -11.68
C GLY A 28 6.29 8.27 -13.07
N VAL A 29 6.37 7.27 -13.95
CA VAL A 29 6.94 7.45 -15.31
C VAL A 29 6.01 8.22 -16.23
N ILE A 30 6.62 9.03 -17.11
CA ILE A 30 5.92 9.66 -18.23
C ILE A 30 5.63 8.60 -19.29
N ASN A 31 4.35 8.26 -19.47
CA ASN A 31 3.89 7.35 -20.52
C ASN A 31 3.30 8.14 -21.71
N ILE A 32 3.90 8.03 -22.89
CA ILE A 32 3.47 8.72 -24.12
C ILE A 32 1.99 8.43 -24.44
N GLY A 33 1.51 7.22 -24.15
CA GLY A 33 0.11 6.84 -24.38
C GLY A 33 -0.90 7.67 -23.59
N ASP A 34 -0.51 8.18 -22.43
CA ASP A 34 -1.38 9.01 -21.57
C ASP A 34 -1.44 10.46 -22.06
N TRP A 35 -0.39 10.94 -22.72
CA TRP A 35 -0.32 12.30 -23.30
C TRP A 35 -0.85 12.36 -24.73
N ILE A 36 -0.73 11.25 -25.48
CA ILE A 36 -1.15 11.14 -26.88
C ILE A 36 -2.06 9.90 -27.01
N PRO A 37 -3.36 10.01 -26.66
CA PRO A 37 -4.25 8.85 -26.49
C PRO A 37 -4.38 7.94 -27.73
N TRP A 38 -4.26 8.47 -28.94
CA TRP A 38 -4.34 7.65 -30.17
C TRP A 38 -3.11 6.76 -30.41
N LEU A 39 -2.00 6.98 -29.67
CA LEU A 39 -0.82 6.12 -29.67
C LEU A 39 -0.82 5.11 -28.52
N ASN A 40 -1.81 5.17 -27.60
CA ASN A 40 -1.82 4.37 -26.38
C ASN A 40 -1.77 2.85 -26.65
N TRP A 41 -2.41 2.39 -27.74
CA TRP A 41 -2.44 0.98 -28.12
C TRP A 41 -1.06 0.41 -28.51
N LEU A 42 -0.11 1.27 -28.89
CA LEU A 42 1.25 0.84 -29.26
C LEU A 42 2.08 0.43 -28.04
N ASP A 43 1.76 0.96 -26.85
CA ASP A 43 2.54 0.76 -25.62
C ASP A 43 4.05 0.93 -25.89
N LEU A 44 4.44 2.07 -26.51
CA LEU A 44 5.80 2.30 -27.04
C LEU A 44 6.92 2.08 -26.00
N GLN A 45 6.61 2.35 -24.73
CA GLN A 45 7.54 2.21 -23.61
C GLN A 45 7.37 0.88 -22.85
N GLY A 46 6.36 0.08 -23.21
CA GLY A 46 6.05 -1.21 -22.58
C GLY A 46 5.48 -1.09 -21.15
N TYR A 47 5.13 0.11 -20.69
CA TYR A 47 4.68 0.36 -19.33
C TYR A 47 3.30 -0.24 -19.07
N ILE A 48 2.40 -0.26 -20.05
CA ILE A 48 1.07 -0.86 -19.89
C ILE A 48 1.22 -2.37 -19.68
N LYS A 49 2.08 -3.02 -20.47
CA LYS A 49 2.41 -4.43 -20.31
C LYS A 49 3.02 -4.73 -18.94
N ARG A 50 3.98 -3.92 -18.48
CA ARG A 50 4.60 -4.06 -17.14
C ARG A 50 3.57 -3.88 -16.03
N MET A 51 2.72 -2.86 -16.12
CA MET A 51 1.66 -2.59 -15.14
C MET A 51 0.65 -3.74 -15.06
N LYS A 52 0.29 -4.36 -16.19
CA LYS A 52 -0.56 -5.56 -16.20
C LYS A 52 0.10 -6.75 -15.51
N ALA A 53 1.40 -6.96 -15.74
CA ALA A 53 2.15 -8.02 -15.08
C ALA A 53 2.27 -7.79 -13.57
N LEU A 54 2.53 -6.55 -13.15
CA LEU A 54 2.57 -6.15 -11.74
C LEU A 54 1.21 -6.35 -11.06
N ASN A 55 0.12 -5.88 -11.69
CA ASN A 55 -1.24 -6.06 -11.19
C ASN A 55 -1.59 -7.53 -10.95
N LYS A 56 -1.12 -8.45 -11.81
CA LYS A 56 -1.32 -9.88 -11.61
C LYS A 56 -0.63 -10.36 -10.33
N LYS A 57 0.65 -9.99 -10.11
CA LYS A 57 1.41 -10.35 -8.92
C LYS A 57 0.79 -9.80 -7.64
N LEU A 58 0.41 -8.51 -7.64
CA LEU A 58 -0.27 -7.86 -6.52
C LEU A 58 -1.60 -8.54 -6.19
N ARG A 59 -2.40 -8.89 -7.20
CA ARG A 59 -3.66 -9.63 -7.00
C ARG A 59 -3.44 -11.01 -6.40
N GLU A 60 -2.42 -11.75 -6.84
CA GLU A 60 -2.07 -13.05 -6.26
C GLU A 60 -1.63 -12.92 -4.80
N PHE A 61 -0.80 -11.92 -4.49
CA PHE A 61 -0.39 -11.60 -3.13
C PHE A 61 -1.58 -11.25 -2.23
N PHE A 62 -2.46 -10.34 -2.64
CA PHE A 62 -3.61 -9.95 -1.82
C PHE A 62 -4.62 -11.07 -1.67
N LYS A 63 -4.84 -11.92 -2.69
CA LYS A 63 -5.68 -13.11 -2.54
C LYS A 63 -5.16 -14.03 -1.44
N TYR A 64 -3.86 -14.30 -1.44
CA TYR A 64 -3.22 -15.06 -0.38
C TYR A 64 -3.45 -14.42 1.00
N VAL A 65 -3.26 -13.09 1.11
CA VAL A 65 -3.51 -12.35 2.35
C VAL A 65 -4.96 -12.53 2.81
N LEU A 66 -5.93 -12.40 1.90
CA LEU A 66 -7.35 -12.51 2.24
C LEU A 66 -7.75 -13.94 2.65
N GLU A 67 -7.20 -14.96 1.98
CA GLU A 67 -7.45 -16.35 2.33
C GLU A 67 -6.90 -16.68 3.72
N ASP A 68 -5.71 -16.19 4.08
CA ASP A 68 -5.13 -16.35 5.41
C ASP A 68 -5.98 -15.68 6.51
N HIS A 69 -6.47 -14.45 6.30
CA HIS A 69 -7.36 -13.78 7.26
C HIS A 69 -8.70 -14.50 7.40
N LYS A 70 -9.29 -14.97 6.29
CA LYS A 70 -10.52 -15.78 6.32
C LYS A 70 -10.34 -17.12 7.02
N ALA A 71 -9.18 -17.76 6.89
CA ALA A 71 -8.88 -19.01 7.57
C ALA A 71 -8.71 -18.83 9.09
N LYS A 72 -8.19 -17.67 9.51
CA LYS A 72 -8.02 -17.30 10.93
C LYS A 72 -9.30 -16.77 11.57
N GLY A 73 -10.25 -16.28 10.79
CA GLY A 73 -11.45 -15.59 11.24
C GLY A 73 -12.70 -16.46 11.31
N LYS A 74 -12.88 -17.18 12.43
CA LYS A 74 -14.21 -17.60 12.94
C LYS A 74 -14.35 -17.60 14.47
N GLU A 75 -13.26 -17.44 15.24
CA GLU A 75 -13.31 -17.63 16.70
C GLU A 75 -13.59 -16.36 17.50
N ASP A 76 -13.32 -15.15 16.99
CA ASP A 76 -13.64 -13.88 17.67
C ASP A 76 -14.11 -12.83 16.66
N SER A 77 -15.24 -12.16 16.90
CA SER A 77 -15.82 -11.16 15.99
C SER A 77 -15.08 -9.82 15.96
N VAL A 78 -13.94 -9.71 16.65
CA VAL A 78 -13.18 -8.46 16.81
C VAL A 78 -12.09 -8.37 15.73
N PRO A 79 -12.13 -7.33 14.86
CA PRO A 79 -11.08 -7.09 13.86
C PRO A 79 -9.71 -6.90 14.51
N LYS A 80 -8.66 -7.58 14.00
CA LYS A 80 -7.29 -7.45 14.51
C LYS A 80 -6.47 -6.45 13.70
N ASP A 81 -6.78 -6.30 12.42
CA ASP A 81 -6.16 -5.31 11.55
C ASP A 81 -7.14 -4.75 10.50
N MET A 82 -6.60 -3.94 9.58
CA MET A 82 -7.40 -3.28 8.55
C MET A 82 -7.98 -4.26 7.54
N VAL A 83 -7.31 -5.38 7.27
CA VAL A 83 -7.84 -6.42 6.36
C VAL A 83 -9.09 -7.02 6.97
N ASP A 84 -9.10 -7.32 8.27
CA ASP A 84 -10.28 -7.81 8.97
C ASP A 84 -11.43 -6.81 8.94
N VAL A 85 -11.14 -5.52 9.17
CA VAL A 85 -12.16 -4.44 9.10
C VAL A 85 -12.78 -4.37 7.71
N LEU A 86 -11.96 -4.39 6.65
CA LEU A 86 -12.44 -4.34 5.28
C LEU A 86 -13.22 -5.61 4.90
N LEU A 87 -12.83 -6.78 5.40
CA LEU A 87 -13.55 -8.03 5.18
C LEU A 87 -14.95 -7.99 5.81
N GLN A 88 -15.08 -7.50 7.05
CA GLN A 88 -16.39 -7.31 7.68
C GLN A 88 -17.28 -6.35 6.88
N LEU A 89 -16.69 -5.32 6.29
CA LEU A 89 -17.40 -4.35 5.45
C LEU A 89 -17.88 -4.98 4.13
N VAL A 90 -17.15 -5.92 3.54
CA VAL A 90 -17.61 -6.64 2.34
C VAL A 90 -18.80 -7.55 2.63
N ASP A 91 -18.88 -8.09 3.85
CA ASP A 91 -19.94 -9.03 4.26
C ASP A 91 -21.22 -8.32 4.77
N ASP A 92 -21.21 -7.00 5.00
CA ASP A 92 -22.36 -6.27 5.50
C ASP A 92 -23.42 -6.03 4.39
N PRO A 93 -24.63 -6.61 4.52
CA PRO A 93 -25.68 -6.50 3.51
C PRO A 93 -26.33 -5.11 3.46
N ASN A 94 -26.10 -4.25 4.46
CA ASN A 94 -26.76 -2.95 4.61
C ASN A 94 -25.97 -1.80 3.99
N LEU A 95 -24.79 -2.03 3.40
CA LEU A 95 -24.08 -0.97 2.70
C LEU A 95 -24.88 -0.45 1.51
N GLU A 96 -24.99 0.88 1.43
CA GLU A 96 -25.55 1.57 0.27
C GLU A 96 -24.76 1.26 -1.01
N VAL A 97 -23.43 1.09 -0.89
CA VAL A 97 -22.54 0.72 -1.98
C VAL A 97 -21.83 -0.58 -1.64
N LYS A 98 -22.15 -1.64 -2.40
CA LYS A 98 -21.51 -2.95 -2.21
C LYS A 98 -20.03 -2.89 -2.58
N ILE A 99 -19.18 -3.28 -1.64
CA ILE A 99 -17.73 -3.40 -1.85
C ILE A 99 -17.44 -4.78 -2.39
N THR A 100 -16.76 -4.86 -3.54
CA THR A 100 -16.31 -6.14 -4.10
C THR A 100 -14.95 -6.52 -3.52
N THR A 101 -14.58 -7.80 -3.61
CA THR A 101 -13.23 -8.27 -3.27
C THR A 101 -12.13 -7.51 -4.04
N ASP A 102 -12.40 -7.11 -5.28
CA ASP A 102 -11.47 -6.30 -6.08
C ASP A 102 -11.30 -4.89 -5.50
N ASN A 103 -12.39 -4.27 -5.03
CA ASN A 103 -12.30 -2.98 -4.33
C ASN A 103 -11.52 -3.11 -3.02
N LEU A 104 -11.76 -4.18 -2.27
CA LEU A 104 -11.03 -4.45 -1.04
C LEU A 104 -9.52 -4.57 -1.29
N MET A 105 -9.09 -5.35 -2.29
CA MET A 105 -7.67 -5.46 -2.67
C MET A 105 -7.09 -4.10 -3.09
N GLY A 106 -7.88 -3.28 -3.81
CA GLY A 106 -7.49 -1.91 -4.15
C GLY A 106 -7.28 -1.03 -2.92
N LEU A 107 -8.20 -1.07 -1.95
CA LEU A 107 -8.10 -0.29 -0.71
C LEU A 107 -6.87 -0.70 0.13
N ILE A 108 -6.55 -1.99 0.19
CA ILE A 108 -5.32 -2.46 0.86
C ILE A 108 -4.09 -1.90 0.15
N LEU A 109 -4.04 -1.95 -1.18
CA LEU A 109 -2.94 -1.38 -1.97
C LEU A 109 -2.79 0.12 -1.73
N ASP A 110 -3.88 0.87 -1.76
CA ASP A 110 -3.90 2.33 -1.54
C ASP A 110 -3.36 2.69 -0.16
N LEU A 111 -3.72 1.93 0.88
CA LEU A 111 -3.19 2.11 2.22
C LEU A 111 -1.68 1.84 2.31
N LEU A 112 -1.19 0.80 1.63
CA LEU A 112 0.23 0.44 1.63
C LEU A 112 1.08 1.46 0.85
N VAL A 113 0.67 1.78 -0.37
CA VAL A 113 1.37 2.74 -1.25
C VAL A 113 1.31 4.14 -0.62
N GLY A 114 0.11 4.58 -0.23
CA GLY A 114 -0.11 5.90 0.34
C GLY A 114 0.59 6.11 1.67
N GLY A 115 0.68 5.06 2.50
CA GLY A 115 1.26 5.16 3.84
C GLY A 115 2.78 4.98 3.91
N THR A 116 3.40 4.34 2.92
CA THR A 116 4.83 3.98 2.99
C THR A 116 5.73 5.13 2.53
N ASP A 117 5.70 5.48 1.25
CA ASP A 117 6.65 6.44 0.65
C ASP A 117 6.46 7.86 1.21
N THR A 118 5.22 8.29 1.39
CA THR A 118 4.91 9.63 1.89
C THR A 118 5.35 9.83 3.34
N SER A 119 5.09 8.84 4.22
CA SER A 119 5.47 8.91 5.62
C SER A 119 6.99 8.82 5.79
N ALA A 120 7.65 7.92 5.05
CA ALA A 120 9.10 7.80 5.06
C ALA A 120 9.76 9.12 4.61
N THR A 121 9.32 9.66 3.48
CA THR A 121 9.78 10.96 2.96
C THR A 121 9.56 12.08 3.99
N THR A 122 8.40 12.14 4.63
CA THR A 122 8.11 13.17 5.65
C THR A 122 9.07 13.09 6.83
N VAL A 123 9.37 11.87 7.31
CA VAL A 123 10.33 11.65 8.39
C VAL A 123 11.74 12.05 7.96
N GLU A 124 12.17 11.67 6.76
CA GLU A 124 13.47 12.06 6.21
C GLU A 124 13.64 13.58 6.15
N TRP A 125 12.65 14.30 5.61
CA TRP A 125 12.66 15.77 5.58
C TRP A 125 12.66 16.38 6.97
N THR A 126 11.91 15.78 7.90
CA THR A 126 11.87 16.24 9.30
C THR A 126 13.26 16.14 9.94
N PHE A 127 13.92 14.99 9.83
CA PHE A 127 15.27 14.82 10.36
C PHE A 127 16.30 15.70 9.65
N GLN A 128 16.19 15.87 8.34
CA GLN A 128 17.05 16.78 7.58
C GLN A 128 16.96 18.21 8.11
N GLU A 129 15.74 18.69 8.42
CA GLU A 129 15.54 20.04 8.92
C GLU A 129 15.98 20.18 10.38
N LEU A 130 15.73 19.18 11.23
CA LEU A 130 16.19 19.16 12.62
C LEU A 130 17.72 19.22 12.72
N VAL A 131 18.44 18.43 11.91
CA VAL A 131 19.91 18.43 11.89
C VAL A 131 20.48 19.77 11.41
N ARG A 132 19.76 20.47 10.52
CA ARG A 132 20.16 21.80 10.04
C ARG A 132 19.89 22.92 11.01
N ASN A 133 19.02 22.72 12.01
CA ASN A 133 18.60 23.74 12.95
C ASN A 133 18.79 23.29 14.41
N PRO A 134 19.98 23.55 15.01
CA PRO A 134 20.31 23.14 16.37
C PRO A 134 19.32 23.60 17.45
N LYS A 135 18.67 24.76 17.26
CA LYS A 135 17.66 25.26 18.20
C LYS A 135 16.37 24.46 18.16
N MET A 136 15.98 23.98 16.97
CA MET A 136 14.75 23.20 16.80
C MET A 136 14.90 21.79 17.36
N ILE A 137 16.06 21.15 17.19
CA ILE A 137 16.32 19.83 17.76
C ILE A 137 16.46 19.88 19.29
N GLU A 138 17.04 20.94 19.85
CA GLU A 138 17.05 21.16 21.31
C GLU A 138 15.62 21.28 21.86
N LYS A 139 14.80 22.13 21.23
CA LYS A 139 13.39 22.28 21.63
C LYS A 139 12.58 20.98 21.49
N ALA A 140 12.79 20.20 20.42
CA ALA A 140 12.10 18.93 20.24
C ALA A 140 12.46 17.91 21.35
N ASN A 141 13.71 17.88 21.80
CA ASN A 141 14.12 17.06 22.95
C ASN A 141 13.49 17.56 24.25
N GLU A 142 13.50 18.87 24.51
CA GLU A 142 12.83 19.46 25.68
C GLU A 142 11.32 19.13 25.72
N GLU A 143 10.64 19.09 24.56
CA GLU A 143 9.23 18.70 24.46
C GLU A 143 9.00 17.20 24.76
N LEU A 144 9.96 16.32 24.42
CA LEU A 144 9.90 14.88 24.73
C LEU A 144 10.19 14.56 26.20
N ASP A 145 11.06 15.34 26.84
CA ASP A 145 11.47 15.16 28.24
C ASP A 145 10.41 15.66 29.25
N ARG A 146 9.35 16.32 28.78
CA ARG A 146 8.27 16.90 29.58
C ARG A 146 7.06 15.97 29.70
#